data_AF-D1C6J3-F1
#
_entry.id   AF-D1C6J3-F1
#
_cell.length_a   1.000
_cell.length_b   1.000
_cell.length_c   1.000
_cell.angle_alpha   90.00
_cell.angle_beta   90.00
_cell.angle_gamma   90.00
#
_symmetry.space_group_name_H-M   'P 1'
#
loop_
_entity.id
_entity.type
_entity.pdbx_description
1 polymer ?
#
loop_
_entity_poly.entity_id
_entity_poly.type
_entity_poly.pdbx_seq_one_letter_code
_entity_poly.pdbx_strand_id
1 'polypeptide(L)'
;MESLDQPMAADLAGPAPPGYNYPQFTGSVFLDDLRRTVRGGPQPGERAPDFELPTTEGQRVRLSALRGQPVLLIFGSVTDPMARGGLPSLKQLYADGGGGIARWFHVYVREAHPGASFPAPKTESEKMEHARAFKALEEIPWPVLVDDLDGTVHRAYGGLPNAAYLIDADGLIAFKDQWASAATLRVALDALLEHEGRAAPVAGGMERTMHLLGPMAYGWSAIQRAGEPATRDLWRAIPPLALLLWLGRFLRPALAPLVDRGRPLPTAAKMAAALAVAGGGWLLLRGRVSSEEKKEADQAKAAMQQR
;
A
#
# COMPACT_ATOMS: atom_id res chain seq x y z
N MET A 1 0.15 -16.85 35.87
CA MET A 1 0.43 -15.49 35.36
C MET A 1 -0.65 -15.21 34.35
N GLU A 2 -1.52 -14.26 34.66
CA GLU A 2 -2.85 -14.08 34.06
C GLU A 2 -2.86 -14.14 32.53
N SER A 3 -3.64 -15.09 32.02
CA SER A 3 -4.20 -15.14 30.68
C SER A 3 -5.12 -13.93 30.50
N LEU A 4 -4.56 -12.73 30.32
CA LEU A 4 -5.30 -11.67 29.67
C LEU A 4 -5.45 -12.11 28.23
N ASP A 5 -6.62 -12.68 27.91
CA ASP A 5 -6.99 -13.08 26.56
C ASP A 5 -6.63 -11.94 25.61
N GLN A 6 -5.76 -12.24 24.65
CA GLN A 6 -5.44 -11.29 23.59
C GLN A 6 -6.75 -10.87 22.94
N PRO A 7 -7.02 -9.56 22.77
CA PRO A 7 -8.25 -9.15 22.13
C PRO A 7 -8.29 -9.76 20.73
N MET A 8 -9.34 -10.51 20.44
CA MET A 8 -9.55 -11.03 19.10
C MET A 8 -9.83 -9.84 18.19
N ALA A 9 -9.41 -9.94 16.93
CA ALA A 9 -9.76 -8.94 15.91
C ALA A 9 -11.28 -8.70 15.86
N ALA A 10 -12.07 -9.76 16.09
CA ALA A 10 -13.53 -9.68 16.17
C ALA A 10 -14.03 -8.74 17.29
N ASP A 11 -13.37 -8.73 18.44
CA ASP A 11 -13.75 -7.91 19.59
C ASP A 11 -13.49 -6.42 19.33
N LEU A 12 -12.42 -6.12 18.58
CA LEU A 12 -12.00 -4.76 18.27
C LEU A 12 -12.69 -4.16 17.04
N ALA A 13 -13.04 -5.00 16.07
CA ALA A 13 -13.58 -4.55 14.79
C ALA A 13 -15.05 -4.11 14.88
N GLY A 14 -15.79 -4.54 15.91
CA GLY A 14 -17.23 -4.34 16.05
C GLY A 14 -18.03 -4.89 14.86
N PRO A 15 -19.35 -4.64 14.77
CA PRO A 15 -20.13 -5.00 13.58
C PRO A 15 -19.59 -4.24 12.36
N ALA A 16 -19.53 -4.93 11.21
CA ALA A 16 -19.05 -4.31 9.98
C ALA A 16 -19.94 -3.11 9.59
N PRO A 17 -19.36 -1.93 9.30
CA PRO A 17 -20.15 -0.81 8.81
C PRO A 17 -20.73 -1.16 7.44
N PRO A 18 -21.92 -0.65 7.10
CA PRO A 18 -22.45 -0.77 5.75
C PRO A 18 -21.40 -0.30 4.73
N GLY A 19 -21.06 -1.17 3.78
CA GLY A 19 -20.16 -0.81 2.68
C GLY A 19 -18.67 -0.98 2.95
N TYR A 20 -18.23 -1.81 3.91
CA TYR A 20 -16.82 -2.26 3.92
C TYR A 20 -16.45 -2.89 2.56
N ASN A 21 -17.17 -3.93 2.13
CA ASN A 21 -16.94 -4.62 0.87
C ASN A 21 -17.79 -3.99 -0.25
N TYR A 22 -17.49 -2.72 -0.54
CA TYR A 22 -18.24 -1.91 -1.51
C TYR A 22 -18.13 -2.49 -2.93
N PRO A 23 -19.20 -2.45 -3.75
CA PRO A 23 -19.16 -2.94 -5.13
C PRO A 23 -18.48 -1.98 -6.10
N GLN A 24 -18.27 -0.72 -5.69
CA GLN A 24 -17.78 0.35 -6.54
C GLN A 24 -16.84 1.28 -5.76
N PHE A 25 -15.72 1.65 -6.38
CA PHE A 25 -14.83 2.65 -5.80
C PHE A 25 -15.38 4.07 -6.00
N THR A 26 -15.27 4.91 -4.98
CA THR A 26 -15.75 6.30 -5.01
C THR A 26 -14.75 7.25 -4.35
N GLY A 27 -14.94 8.56 -4.57
CA GLY A 27 -14.14 9.58 -3.90
C GLY A 27 -14.31 9.58 -2.36
N SER A 28 -15.47 9.15 -1.84
CA SER A 28 -15.67 9.05 -0.38
C SER A 28 -14.87 7.91 0.22
N VAL A 29 -14.78 6.76 -0.47
CA VAL A 29 -13.92 5.65 -0.07
C VAL A 29 -12.47 6.11 0.01
N PHE A 30 -11.98 6.82 -1.01
CA PHE A 30 -10.62 7.36 -1.00
C PHE A 30 -10.37 8.31 0.18
N LEU A 31 -11.31 9.22 0.43
CA LEU A 31 -11.21 10.16 1.55
C LEU A 31 -11.20 9.44 2.90
N ASP A 32 -11.98 8.38 3.05
CA ASP A 32 -11.99 7.57 4.26
C ASP A 32 -10.68 6.79 4.43
N ASP A 33 -10.10 6.26 3.36
CA ASP A 33 -8.76 5.66 3.41
C ASP A 33 -7.70 6.70 3.83
N LEU A 34 -7.73 7.92 3.27
CA LEU A 34 -6.86 9.01 3.72
C LEU A 34 -7.09 9.43 5.18
N ARG A 35 -8.31 9.31 5.71
CA ARG A 35 -8.57 9.57 7.14
C ARG A 35 -8.00 8.46 8.03
N ARG A 36 -8.02 7.21 7.56
CA ARG A 36 -7.48 6.05 8.29
C ARG A 36 -5.96 6.14 8.47
N THR A 37 -5.23 6.81 7.56
CA THR A 37 -3.80 7.10 7.77
C THR A 37 -3.53 8.07 8.94
N VAL A 38 -4.56 8.70 9.53
CA VAL A 38 -4.36 9.56 10.70
C VAL A 38 -4.81 8.89 11.99
N ARG A 39 -5.78 7.95 11.93
CA ARG A 39 -6.50 7.47 13.12
C ARG A 39 -6.82 5.97 13.18
N GLY A 40 -6.32 5.13 12.28
CA GLY A 40 -6.70 3.70 12.22
C GLY A 40 -5.68 2.74 12.85
N GLY A 41 -6.15 1.63 13.44
CA GLY A 41 -5.37 0.43 13.80
C GLY A 41 -4.50 0.54 15.06
N PRO A 42 -3.94 -0.59 15.53
CA PRO A 42 -3.10 -0.62 16.73
C PRO A 42 -1.84 0.24 16.55
N GLN A 43 -1.37 0.80 17.65
CA GLN A 43 -0.19 1.65 17.71
C GLN A 43 1.06 0.85 18.09
N PRO A 44 2.25 1.35 17.74
CA PRO A 44 3.50 0.74 18.19
C PRO A 44 3.56 0.62 19.72
N GLY A 45 4.01 -0.53 20.22
CA GLY A 45 3.99 -0.91 21.63
C GLY A 45 2.68 -1.54 22.11
N GLU A 46 1.57 -1.42 21.36
CA GLU A 46 0.32 -2.11 21.70
C GLU A 46 0.36 -3.58 21.30
N ARG A 47 -0.46 -4.40 21.95
CA ARG A 47 -0.61 -5.82 21.62
C ARG A 47 -1.32 -5.97 20.29
N ALA A 48 -0.74 -6.80 19.40
CA ALA A 48 -1.33 -7.08 18.10
C ALA A 48 -2.69 -7.80 18.28
N PRO A 49 -3.77 -7.35 17.62
CA PRO A 49 -5.05 -8.07 17.60
C PRO A 49 -4.87 -9.50 17.09
N ASP A 50 -5.25 -10.50 17.88
CA ASP A 50 -5.09 -11.90 17.48
C ASP A 50 -6.20 -12.32 16.51
N PHE A 51 -5.91 -13.29 15.65
CA PHE A 51 -6.81 -13.79 14.63
C PHE A 51 -6.48 -15.23 14.29
N GLU A 52 -7.42 -15.91 13.65
CA GLU A 52 -7.18 -17.19 13.00
C GLU A 52 -7.74 -17.15 11.57
N LEU A 53 -6.86 -17.21 10.56
CA LEU A 53 -7.23 -17.10 9.16
C LEU A 53 -6.78 -18.32 8.35
N PRO A 54 -7.56 -18.75 7.34
CA PRO A 54 -7.11 -19.74 6.37
C PRO A 54 -6.06 -19.15 5.42
N THR A 55 -5.13 -19.96 4.95
CA THR A 55 -4.21 -19.62 3.86
C THR A 55 -4.79 -20.05 2.52
N THR A 56 -4.26 -19.49 1.43
CA THR A 56 -4.62 -19.88 0.05
C THR A 56 -4.37 -21.37 -0.27
N GLU A 57 -3.47 -22.00 0.49
CA GLU A 57 -3.09 -23.42 0.44
C GLU A 57 -3.92 -24.31 1.37
N GLY A 58 -4.89 -23.75 2.11
CA GLY A 58 -5.81 -24.50 2.97
C GLY A 58 -5.34 -24.74 4.41
N GLN A 59 -4.18 -24.21 4.80
CA GLN A 59 -3.72 -24.23 6.20
C GLN A 59 -4.47 -23.19 7.02
N ARG A 60 -4.42 -23.27 8.35
CA ARG A 60 -4.87 -22.19 9.24
C ARG A 60 -3.71 -21.63 10.05
N VAL A 61 -3.70 -20.31 10.21
CA VAL A 61 -2.67 -19.59 10.95
C VAL A 61 -3.36 -18.78 12.04
N ARG A 62 -2.96 -19.04 13.30
CA ARG A 62 -3.32 -18.23 14.45
C ARG A 62 -2.14 -17.35 14.84
N LEU A 63 -2.32 -16.03 14.93
CA LEU A 63 -1.21 -15.10 15.20
C LEU A 63 -0.56 -15.37 16.56
N SER A 64 -1.36 -15.60 17.60
CA SER A 64 -0.85 -15.90 18.95
C SER A 64 -0.02 -17.17 19.04
N ALA A 65 -0.27 -18.16 18.17
CA ALA A 65 0.52 -19.38 18.08
C ALA A 65 1.91 -19.16 17.46
N LEU A 66 2.17 -17.97 16.90
CA LEU A 66 3.46 -17.58 16.32
C LEU A 66 4.33 -16.79 17.31
N ARG A 67 3.95 -16.62 18.58
CA ARG A 67 4.83 -15.99 19.57
C ARG A 67 6.16 -16.74 19.70
N GLY A 68 7.21 -16.01 20.06
CA GLY A 68 8.60 -16.48 20.07
C GLY A 68 9.35 -16.19 18.76
N GLN A 69 8.66 -15.74 17.71
CA GLN A 69 9.26 -15.29 16.44
C GLN A 69 8.56 -14.00 15.97
N PRO A 70 9.30 -13.04 15.38
CA PRO A 70 8.69 -11.87 14.78
C PRO A 70 7.78 -12.22 13.59
N VAL A 71 6.74 -11.40 13.37
CA VAL A 71 5.77 -11.57 12.28
C VAL A 71 5.63 -10.26 11.52
N LEU A 72 5.64 -10.31 10.18
CA LEU A 72 5.32 -9.18 9.33
C LEU A 72 3.99 -9.45 8.60
N LEU A 73 2.99 -8.61 8.88
CA LEU A 73 1.71 -8.60 8.18
C LEU A 73 1.73 -7.50 7.12
N ILE A 74 1.33 -7.82 5.90
CA ILE A 74 1.15 -6.88 4.80
C ILE A 74 -0.28 -7.05 4.28
N PHE A 75 -1.05 -5.98 4.16
CA PHE A 75 -2.42 -6.03 3.66
C PHE A 75 -2.43 -5.77 2.14
N GLY A 76 -3.41 -6.31 1.41
CA GLY A 76 -3.52 -6.06 -0.03
C GLY A 76 -4.65 -6.81 -0.73
N SER A 77 -4.90 -6.42 -1.97
CA SER A 77 -5.82 -7.10 -2.88
C SER A 77 -5.30 -7.05 -4.33
N VAL A 78 -5.93 -7.80 -5.24
CA VAL A 78 -5.56 -7.80 -6.68
C VAL A 78 -5.65 -6.41 -7.30
N THR A 79 -6.67 -5.66 -6.93
CA THR A 79 -7.03 -4.40 -7.59
C THR A 79 -6.40 -3.16 -6.96
N ASP A 80 -5.56 -3.32 -5.93
CA ASP A 80 -4.90 -2.21 -5.25
C ASP A 80 -3.60 -1.75 -5.96
N PRO A 81 -3.55 -0.52 -6.51
CA PRO A 81 -2.35 0.00 -7.15
C PRO A 81 -1.18 0.19 -6.17
N MET A 82 -1.46 0.42 -4.88
CA MET A 82 -0.43 0.61 -3.86
C MET A 82 0.25 -0.72 -3.53
N ALA A 83 -0.53 -1.76 -3.22
CA ALA A 83 -0.01 -3.11 -3.00
C ALA A 83 0.78 -3.61 -4.22
N ARG A 84 0.21 -3.45 -5.43
CA ARG A 84 0.91 -3.82 -6.67
C ARG A 84 2.23 -3.08 -6.84
N GLY A 85 2.27 -1.80 -6.49
CA GLY A 85 3.44 -0.94 -6.57
C GLY A 85 4.58 -1.36 -5.64
N GLY A 86 4.25 -1.78 -4.42
CA GLY A 86 5.24 -2.17 -3.41
C GLY A 86 5.83 -3.56 -3.60
N LEU A 87 5.06 -4.49 -4.16
CA LEU A 87 5.40 -5.92 -4.25
C LEU A 87 6.78 -6.24 -4.82
N PRO A 88 7.25 -5.65 -5.95
CA PRO A 88 8.58 -5.94 -6.48
C PRO A 88 9.70 -5.69 -5.45
N SER A 89 9.66 -4.54 -4.79
CA SER A 89 10.64 -4.17 -3.76
C SER A 89 10.53 -5.05 -2.50
N LEU A 90 9.32 -5.44 -2.13
CA LEU A 90 9.05 -6.31 -0.98
C LEU A 90 9.59 -7.72 -1.22
N LYS A 91 9.43 -8.26 -2.44
CA LYS A 91 10.04 -9.55 -2.83
C LYS A 91 11.56 -9.50 -2.75
N GLN A 92 12.16 -8.40 -3.22
CA GLN A 92 13.60 -8.22 -3.13
C GLN A 92 14.05 -8.14 -1.65
N LEU A 93 13.35 -7.37 -0.81
CA LEU A 93 13.60 -7.31 0.64
C LEU A 93 13.50 -8.70 1.30
N TYR A 94 12.48 -9.48 0.95
CA TYR A 94 12.30 -10.84 1.44
C TYR A 94 13.48 -11.74 1.07
N ALA A 95 13.90 -11.71 -0.20
CA ALA A 95 15.04 -12.48 -0.72
C ALA A 95 16.38 -12.03 -0.12
N ASP A 96 16.55 -10.73 0.13
CA ASP A 96 17.73 -10.12 0.76
C ASP A 96 17.76 -10.33 2.29
N GLY A 97 17.31 -11.50 2.77
CA GLY A 97 17.35 -11.89 4.18
C GLY A 97 16.20 -11.38 5.06
N GLY A 98 15.32 -10.52 4.55
CA GLY A 98 14.16 -10.04 5.33
C GLY A 98 13.22 -11.17 5.75
N GLY A 99 13.10 -12.23 4.93
CA GLY A 99 12.34 -13.43 5.28
C GLY A 99 12.96 -14.30 6.38
N GLY A 100 14.23 -14.05 6.74
CA GLY A 100 14.90 -14.72 7.86
C GLY A 100 14.73 -13.99 9.20
N ILE A 101 14.31 -12.72 9.18
CA ILE A 101 14.14 -11.89 10.38
C ILE A 101 12.75 -12.06 11.00
N ALA A 102 11.72 -12.18 10.15
CA ALA A 102 10.34 -12.32 10.56
C ALA A 102 9.61 -13.32 9.66
N ARG A 103 8.51 -13.89 10.15
CA ARG A 103 7.58 -14.67 9.33
C ARG A 103 6.62 -13.75 8.60
N TRP A 104 6.63 -13.78 7.28
CA TRP A 104 5.83 -12.87 6.45
C TRP A 104 4.49 -13.49 6.10
N PHE A 105 3.44 -12.65 6.13
CA PHE A 105 2.12 -12.99 5.64
C PHE A 105 1.55 -11.82 4.87
N HIS A 106 0.95 -12.12 3.71
CA HIS A 106 0.01 -11.20 3.10
C HIS A 106 -1.39 -11.50 3.64
N VAL A 107 -2.14 -10.50 4.09
CA VAL A 107 -3.55 -10.65 4.45
C VAL A 107 -4.39 -10.11 3.29
N TYR A 108 -5.10 -10.99 2.61
CA TYR A 108 -5.99 -10.67 1.50
C TYR A 108 -7.29 -10.05 2.02
N VAL A 109 -7.56 -8.83 1.59
CA VAL A 109 -8.70 -8.02 2.05
C VAL A 109 -9.72 -7.76 0.94
N ARG A 110 -10.66 -6.83 1.17
CA ARG A 110 -11.59 -6.36 0.12
C ARG A 110 -10.82 -5.85 -1.10
N GLU A 111 -11.45 -5.90 -2.26
CA GLU A 111 -10.93 -5.19 -3.43
C GLU A 111 -10.89 -3.68 -3.19
N ALA A 112 -9.72 -3.06 -3.38
CA ALA A 112 -9.59 -1.61 -3.30
C ALA A 112 -10.29 -0.91 -4.48
N HIS A 113 -10.23 -1.53 -5.67
CA HIS A 113 -10.87 -1.02 -6.89
C HIS A 113 -11.63 -2.17 -7.58
N PRO A 114 -12.77 -2.60 -7.03
CA PRO A 114 -13.56 -3.67 -7.63
C PRO A 114 -13.94 -3.34 -9.07
N GLY A 115 -13.86 -4.33 -9.95
CA GLY A 115 -14.17 -4.20 -11.36
C GLY A 115 -14.82 -5.45 -11.95
N ALA A 116 -14.94 -5.50 -13.27
CA ALA A 116 -15.62 -6.61 -13.95
C ALA A 116 -14.92 -7.95 -13.77
N SER A 117 -13.58 -7.97 -13.70
CA SER A 117 -12.79 -9.19 -13.57
C SER A 117 -12.53 -9.58 -12.12
N PHE A 118 -12.51 -8.61 -11.22
CA PHE A 118 -12.37 -8.79 -9.77
C PHE A 118 -13.42 -7.92 -9.07
N PRO A 119 -14.69 -8.36 -9.02
CA PRO A 119 -15.74 -7.63 -8.33
C PRO A 119 -15.56 -7.71 -6.80
N ALA A 120 -16.36 -6.98 -6.04
CA ALA A 120 -16.45 -7.23 -4.60
C ALA A 120 -16.97 -8.67 -4.37
N PRO A 121 -16.20 -9.54 -3.69
CA PRO A 121 -16.61 -10.93 -3.50
C PRO A 121 -17.86 -11.00 -2.63
N LYS A 122 -18.81 -11.88 -2.96
CA LYS A 122 -20.07 -12.05 -2.23
C LYS A 122 -20.06 -13.28 -1.33
N THR A 123 -19.12 -14.19 -1.55
CA THR A 123 -18.95 -15.42 -0.79
C THR A 123 -17.49 -15.60 -0.38
N GLU A 124 -17.26 -16.36 0.71
CA GLU A 124 -15.91 -16.72 1.14
C GLU A 124 -15.17 -17.53 0.07
N SER A 125 -15.89 -18.31 -0.75
CA SER A 125 -15.31 -19.06 -1.88
C SER A 125 -14.78 -18.12 -2.96
N GLU A 126 -15.56 -17.13 -3.38
CA GLU A 126 -15.13 -16.11 -4.34
C GLU A 126 -13.91 -15.34 -3.80
N LYS A 127 -13.94 -14.98 -2.51
CA LYS A 127 -12.81 -14.28 -1.89
C LYS A 127 -11.55 -15.14 -1.84
N MET A 128 -11.68 -16.44 -1.57
CA MET A 128 -10.57 -17.40 -1.62
C MET A 128 -10.01 -17.55 -3.04
N GLU A 129 -10.87 -17.56 -4.07
CA GLU A 129 -10.44 -17.58 -5.48
C GLU A 129 -9.66 -16.31 -5.84
N HIS A 130 -10.13 -15.15 -5.43
CA HIS A 130 -9.42 -13.88 -5.63
C HIS A 130 -8.06 -13.87 -4.91
N ALA A 131 -7.99 -14.37 -3.68
CA ALA A 131 -6.74 -14.46 -2.93
C ALA A 131 -5.71 -15.41 -3.60
N ARG A 132 -6.17 -16.54 -4.14
CA ARG A 132 -5.33 -17.45 -4.93
C ARG A 132 -4.84 -16.80 -6.21
N ALA A 133 -5.73 -16.07 -6.91
CA ALA A 133 -5.36 -15.31 -8.10
C ALA A 133 -4.32 -14.24 -7.76
N PHE A 134 -4.48 -13.51 -6.64
CA PHE A 134 -3.50 -12.55 -6.16
C PHE A 134 -2.13 -13.16 -5.95
N LYS A 135 -2.07 -14.26 -5.17
CA LYS A 135 -0.81 -14.97 -4.92
C LYS A 135 -0.13 -15.40 -6.22
N ALA A 136 -0.89 -15.93 -7.17
CA ALA A 136 -0.37 -16.43 -8.45
C ALA A 136 0.07 -15.29 -9.39
N LEU A 137 -0.80 -14.30 -9.63
CA LEU A 137 -0.53 -13.17 -10.53
C LEU A 137 0.64 -12.32 -10.05
N GLU A 138 0.76 -12.16 -8.74
CA GLU A 138 1.82 -11.39 -8.13
C GLU A 138 2.99 -12.26 -7.69
N GLU A 139 3.01 -13.56 -7.96
CA GLU A 139 4.09 -14.50 -7.60
C GLU A 139 4.61 -14.27 -6.17
N ILE A 140 3.69 -14.23 -5.19
CA ILE A 140 4.02 -13.90 -3.80
C ILE A 140 4.71 -15.11 -3.15
N PRO A 141 5.98 -14.98 -2.69
CA PRO A 141 6.75 -16.13 -2.21
C PRO A 141 6.42 -16.54 -0.77
N TRP A 142 5.71 -15.71 -0.02
CA TRP A 142 5.23 -16.01 1.34
C TRP A 142 3.75 -16.43 1.36
N PRO A 143 3.24 -16.99 2.48
CA PRO A 143 1.83 -17.36 2.60
C PRO A 143 0.87 -16.16 2.48
N VAL A 144 -0.28 -16.39 1.85
CA VAL A 144 -1.37 -15.42 1.76
C VAL A 144 -2.54 -15.93 2.61
N LEU A 145 -2.91 -15.16 3.62
CA LEU A 145 -4.04 -15.37 4.51
C LEU A 145 -5.28 -14.71 3.91
N VAL A 146 -6.47 -15.27 4.11
CA VAL A 146 -7.72 -14.72 3.57
C VAL A 146 -8.59 -14.26 4.73
N ASP A 147 -8.81 -12.95 4.82
CA ASP A 147 -9.73 -12.35 5.80
C ASP A 147 -11.19 -12.66 5.42
N ASP A 148 -12.15 -12.44 6.31
CA ASP A 148 -13.58 -12.66 6.03
C ASP A 148 -14.20 -11.56 5.14
N LEU A 149 -15.40 -11.79 4.61
CA LEU A 149 -16.12 -10.82 3.76
C LEU A 149 -16.31 -9.45 4.42
N ASP A 150 -16.44 -9.42 5.74
CA ASP A 150 -16.61 -8.21 6.53
C ASP A 150 -15.28 -7.46 6.74
N GLY A 151 -14.16 -8.13 6.57
CA GLY A 151 -12.82 -7.62 6.83
C GLY A 151 -12.49 -7.49 8.29
N THR A 152 -12.90 -8.43 9.13
CA THR A 152 -12.73 -8.35 10.58
C THR A 152 -11.27 -8.07 10.96
N VAL A 153 -10.31 -8.80 10.40
CA VAL A 153 -8.88 -8.55 10.66
C VAL A 153 -8.45 -7.22 10.06
N HIS A 154 -8.83 -6.94 8.82
CA HIS A 154 -8.48 -5.69 8.16
C HIS A 154 -8.94 -4.47 8.95
N ARG A 155 -10.18 -4.45 9.48
CA ARG A 155 -10.72 -3.37 10.30
C ARG A 155 -10.01 -3.25 11.63
N ALA A 156 -9.74 -4.37 12.31
CA ALA A 156 -8.96 -4.37 13.55
C ALA A 156 -7.55 -3.78 13.35
N TYR A 157 -6.96 -3.98 12.18
CA TYR A 157 -5.68 -3.40 11.77
C TYR A 157 -5.81 -2.05 11.02
N GLY A 158 -6.92 -1.34 11.19
CA GLY A 158 -7.08 0.05 10.73
C GLY A 158 -7.66 0.25 9.33
N GLY A 159 -7.86 -0.83 8.56
CA GLY A 159 -8.67 -0.82 7.35
C GLY A 159 -8.02 -0.21 6.10
N LEU A 160 -6.71 0.07 6.14
CA LEU A 160 -5.92 0.55 5.00
C LEU A 160 -5.49 -0.62 4.11
N PRO A 161 -5.78 -0.58 2.80
CA PRO A 161 -5.64 -1.73 1.91
C PRO A 161 -4.19 -2.21 1.72
N ASN A 162 -3.17 -1.37 1.92
CA ASN A 162 -1.74 -1.74 1.79
C ASN A 162 -0.90 -1.32 3.00
N ALA A 163 -1.47 -1.35 4.21
CA ALA A 163 -0.66 -1.15 5.42
C ALA A 163 0.23 -2.38 5.69
N ALA A 164 1.29 -2.19 6.48
CA ALA A 164 2.08 -3.27 7.04
C ALA A 164 2.33 -3.07 8.53
N TYR A 165 2.42 -4.20 9.25
CA TYR A 165 2.67 -4.24 10.69
C TYR A 165 3.75 -5.26 10.99
N LEU A 166 4.87 -4.79 11.53
CA LEU A 166 5.90 -5.64 12.11
C LEU A 166 5.56 -5.87 13.58
N ILE A 167 5.49 -7.13 13.96
CA ILE A 167 5.13 -7.61 15.29
C ILE A 167 6.35 -8.32 15.87
N ASP A 168 6.74 -7.96 17.08
CA ASP A 168 7.86 -8.61 17.76
C ASP A 168 7.51 -10.02 18.26
N ALA A 169 8.52 -10.73 18.77
CA ALA A 169 8.36 -12.09 19.27
C ALA A 169 7.41 -12.21 20.48
N ASP A 170 7.10 -11.13 21.19
CA ASP A 170 6.20 -11.12 22.35
C ASP A 170 4.75 -10.75 21.96
N GLY A 171 4.53 -10.45 20.68
CA GLY A 171 3.23 -10.13 20.09
C GLY A 171 2.83 -8.66 20.20
N LEU A 172 3.80 -7.75 20.33
CA LEU A 172 3.58 -6.30 20.32
C LEU A 172 3.87 -5.71 18.95
N ILE A 173 3.16 -4.64 18.56
CA ILE A 173 3.44 -3.91 17.32
C ILE A 173 4.79 -3.20 17.46
N ALA A 174 5.83 -3.74 16.81
CA ALA A 174 7.16 -3.16 16.78
C ALA A 174 7.23 -1.95 15.84
N PHE A 175 6.59 -2.05 14.68
CA PHE A 175 6.57 -1.00 13.67
C PHE A 175 5.30 -1.06 12.83
N LYS A 176 4.84 0.11 12.41
CA LYS A 176 3.67 0.27 11.55
C LYS A 176 4.01 1.10 10.34
N ASP A 177 3.79 0.54 9.16
CA ASP A 177 3.89 1.26 7.90
C ASP A 177 2.48 1.47 7.35
N GLN A 178 2.06 2.71 7.17
CA GLN A 178 0.72 3.00 6.65
C GLN A 178 0.61 2.70 5.15
N TRP A 179 1.73 2.66 4.44
CA TRP A 179 1.80 2.38 3.01
C TRP A 179 3.04 1.53 2.74
N ALA A 180 2.89 0.21 2.86
CA ALA A 180 3.99 -0.75 2.88
C ALA A 180 5.08 -0.44 1.84
N SER A 181 6.30 -0.22 2.35
CA SER A 181 7.48 0.08 1.53
C SER A 181 8.67 -0.76 2.00
N ALA A 182 9.38 -1.36 1.04
CA ALA A 182 10.55 -2.16 1.36
C ALA A 182 11.67 -1.35 2.04
N ALA A 183 11.82 -0.08 1.68
CA ALA A 183 12.88 0.76 2.24
C ALA A 183 12.67 1.04 3.73
N THR A 184 11.43 1.23 4.17
CA THR A 184 11.03 1.53 5.55
C THR A 184 10.97 0.26 6.37
N LEU A 185 10.39 -0.81 5.80
CA LEU A 185 10.36 -2.13 6.42
C LEU A 185 11.77 -2.72 6.61
N ARG A 186 12.72 -2.47 5.70
CA ARG A 186 14.13 -2.85 5.89
C ARG A 186 14.69 -2.26 7.19
N VAL A 187 14.54 -0.96 7.39
CA VAL A 187 15.05 -0.28 8.59
C VAL A 187 14.41 -0.85 9.85
N ALA A 188 13.10 -1.12 9.83
CA ALA A 188 12.38 -1.70 10.96
C ALA A 188 12.80 -3.15 11.26
N LEU A 189 12.97 -3.97 10.22
CA LEU A 189 13.43 -5.37 10.36
C LEU A 189 14.85 -5.43 10.91
N ASP A 190 15.78 -4.62 10.37
CA ASP A 190 17.16 -4.60 10.82
C ASP A 190 17.24 -4.12 12.28
N ALA A 191 16.51 -3.07 12.65
CA ALA A 191 16.43 -2.61 14.04
C ALA A 191 15.83 -3.67 14.98
N LEU A 192 14.81 -4.41 14.54
CA LEU A 192 14.23 -5.48 15.34
C LEU A 192 15.21 -6.67 15.50
N LEU A 193 16.00 -6.96 14.47
CA LEU A 193 17.05 -7.99 14.52
C LEU A 193 18.15 -7.64 15.54
N GLU A 194 18.57 -6.38 15.60
CA GLU A 194 19.53 -5.88 16.60
C GLU A 194 19.04 -6.09 18.04
N HIS A 195 17.72 -6.14 18.25
CA HIS A 195 17.08 -6.44 19.53
C HIS A 195 16.62 -7.90 19.65
N GLU A 196 17.23 -8.82 18.90
CA GLU A 196 16.94 -10.27 18.94
C GLU A 196 15.45 -10.61 18.76
N GLY A 197 14.74 -9.81 17.96
CA GLY A 197 13.32 -10.00 17.69
C GLY A 197 12.38 -9.47 18.78
N ARG A 198 12.87 -8.80 19.83
CA ARG A 198 12.08 -8.32 20.97
C ARG A 198 12.30 -6.84 21.25
N ALA A 199 11.63 -5.99 20.47
CA ALA A 199 11.54 -4.57 20.74
C ALA A 199 10.27 -3.98 20.10
N ALA A 200 9.52 -3.22 20.89
CA ALA A 200 8.38 -2.45 20.42
C ALA A 200 8.28 -1.13 21.20
N PRO A 201 8.48 0.05 20.55
CA PRO A 201 8.67 0.26 19.11
C PRO A 201 10.14 0.11 18.65
N VAL A 202 10.33 -0.07 17.33
CA VAL A 202 11.62 0.08 16.62
C VAL A 202 11.53 1.12 15.51
N ALA A 203 12.66 1.65 15.05
CA ALA A 203 12.72 2.56 13.88
C ALA A 203 11.75 3.76 13.92
N GLY A 204 11.54 4.34 15.11
CA GLY A 204 10.58 5.45 15.30
C GLY A 204 9.11 5.03 15.33
N GLY A 205 8.83 3.73 15.28
CA GLY A 205 7.53 3.08 15.48
C GLY A 205 6.58 3.19 14.30
N MET A 206 6.59 4.29 13.54
CA MET A 206 5.61 4.49 12.47
C MET A 206 6.13 5.26 11.27
N GLU A 207 5.85 4.76 10.07
CA GLU A 207 5.95 5.47 8.80
C GLU A 207 4.56 5.86 8.28
N ARG A 208 4.41 7.10 7.81
CA ARG A 208 3.14 7.67 7.34
C ARG A 208 3.18 8.08 5.86
N THR A 209 4.35 8.09 5.24
CA THR A 209 4.56 8.57 3.89
C THR A 209 3.93 7.63 2.87
N MET A 210 3.18 8.19 1.93
CA MET A 210 2.69 7.43 0.79
C MET A 210 3.81 7.27 -0.26
N HIS A 211 4.26 6.05 -0.48
CA HIS A 211 5.38 5.76 -1.39
C HIS A 211 4.92 5.57 -2.85
N LEU A 212 4.80 6.67 -3.60
CA LEU A 212 4.20 6.65 -4.95
C LEU A 212 5.09 6.10 -6.08
N LEU A 213 6.41 5.93 -5.88
CA LEU A 213 7.30 5.52 -6.98
C LEU A 213 6.96 4.14 -7.57
N GLY A 214 6.68 3.16 -6.71
CA GLY A 214 6.25 1.83 -7.13
C GLY A 214 4.87 1.84 -7.81
N PRO A 215 3.84 2.45 -7.20
CA PRO A 215 2.52 2.61 -7.80
C PRO A 215 2.57 3.33 -9.16
N MET A 216 3.41 4.35 -9.33
CA MET A 216 3.64 4.97 -10.63
C MET A 216 4.13 3.95 -11.67
N ALA A 217 5.11 3.12 -11.33
CA ALA A 217 5.68 2.15 -12.27
C ALA A 217 4.76 0.95 -12.57
N TYR A 218 3.98 0.50 -11.58
CA TYR A 218 3.28 -0.80 -11.64
C TYR A 218 1.78 -0.74 -11.34
N GLY A 219 1.31 0.26 -10.61
CA GLY A 219 -0.04 0.33 -10.05
C GLY A 219 -1.15 0.36 -11.10
N TRP A 220 -0.90 0.94 -12.28
CA TRP A 220 -1.87 0.93 -13.38
C TRP A 220 -2.23 -0.49 -13.87
N SER A 221 -1.34 -1.48 -13.66
CA SER A 221 -1.64 -2.87 -14.00
C SER A 221 -2.68 -3.52 -13.08
N ALA A 222 -2.82 -3.05 -11.84
CA ALA A 222 -3.85 -3.54 -10.92
C ALA A 222 -5.24 -3.05 -11.38
N ILE A 223 -5.34 -1.76 -11.73
CA ILE A 223 -6.57 -1.14 -12.24
C ILE A 223 -7.02 -1.76 -13.57
N GLN A 224 -6.08 -1.98 -14.51
CA GLN A 224 -6.39 -2.67 -15.76
C GLN A 224 -6.89 -4.10 -15.54
N ARG A 225 -6.29 -4.83 -14.60
CA ARG A 225 -6.70 -6.19 -14.26
C ARG A 225 -8.08 -6.25 -13.61
N ALA A 226 -8.46 -5.24 -12.83
CA ALA A 226 -9.80 -5.12 -12.27
C ALA A 226 -10.87 -5.00 -13.38
N GLY A 227 -10.55 -4.28 -14.46
CA GLY A 227 -11.41 -4.09 -15.63
C GLY A 227 -11.98 -2.68 -15.78
N GLU A 228 -12.85 -2.50 -16.76
CA GLU A 228 -13.38 -1.18 -17.16
C GLU A 228 -14.06 -0.40 -16.02
N PRO A 229 -14.93 -1.02 -15.17
CA PRO A 229 -15.59 -0.27 -14.10
C PRO A 229 -14.59 0.40 -13.15
N ALA A 230 -13.60 -0.35 -12.67
CA ALA A 230 -12.54 0.17 -11.80
C ALA A 230 -11.74 1.31 -12.45
N THR A 231 -11.45 1.19 -13.75
CA THR A 231 -10.76 2.24 -14.50
C THR A 231 -11.58 3.54 -14.54
N ARG A 232 -12.87 3.42 -14.89
CA ARG A 232 -13.80 4.55 -14.97
C ARG A 232 -14.02 5.19 -13.60
N ASP A 233 -14.12 4.38 -12.56
CA ASP A 233 -14.30 4.86 -11.19
C ASP A 233 -13.09 5.63 -10.70
N LEU A 234 -11.87 5.13 -10.95
CA LEU A 234 -10.65 5.83 -10.58
C LEU A 234 -10.52 7.19 -11.28
N TRP A 235 -10.79 7.25 -12.60
CA TRP A 235 -10.80 8.50 -13.34
C TRP A 235 -11.81 9.52 -12.84
N ARG A 236 -12.95 9.06 -12.32
CA ARG A 236 -14.00 9.94 -11.76
C ARG A 236 -13.70 10.39 -10.35
N ALA A 237 -13.23 9.48 -9.51
CA ALA A 237 -12.98 9.73 -8.11
C ALA A 237 -11.69 10.54 -7.89
N ILE A 238 -10.62 10.21 -8.64
CA ILE A 238 -9.29 10.78 -8.44
C ILE A 238 -8.56 10.96 -9.78
N PRO A 239 -9.01 11.86 -10.67
CA PRO A 239 -8.38 12.06 -11.98
C PRO A 239 -6.85 12.29 -11.92
N PRO A 240 -6.27 13.05 -10.96
CA PRO A 240 -4.82 13.23 -10.88
C PRO A 240 -4.06 11.93 -10.62
N LEU A 241 -4.56 11.06 -9.74
CA LEU A 241 -3.95 9.76 -9.47
C LEU A 241 -4.12 8.83 -10.66
N ALA A 242 -5.29 8.82 -11.30
CA ALA A 242 -5.55 8.03 -12.51
C ALA A 242 -4.55 8.37 -13.63
N LEU A 243 -4.36 9.66 -13.91
CA LEU A 243 -3.41 10.16 -14.90
C LEU A 243 -1.97 9.77 -14.54
N LEU A 244 -1.59 9.91 -13.27
CA LEU A 244 -0.26 9.56 -12.77
C LEU A 244 0.07 8.09 -13.03
N LEU A 245 -0.82 7.18 -12.61
CA LEU A 245 -0.65 5.75 -12.82
C LEU A 245 -0.64 5.40 -14.32
N TRP A 246 -1.57 5.96 -15.09
CA TRP A 246 -1.69 5.72 -16.53
C TRP A 246 -0.44 6.14 -17.31
N LEU A 247 0.11 7.32 -17.03
CA LEU A 247 1.37 7.80 -17.63
C LEU A 247 2.55 6.93 -17.18
N GLY A 248 2.58 6.60 -15.89
CA GLY A 248 3.66 5.82 -15.28
C GLY A 248 3.88 4.46 -15.94
N ARG A 249 2.85 3.85 -16.54
CA ARG A 249 2.99 2.60 -17.33
C ARG A 249 4.02 2.73 -18.46
N PHE A 250 4.09 3.89 -19.10
CA PHE A 250 5.01 4.14 -20.22
C PHE A 250 6.42 4.48 -19.72
N LEU A 251 6.52 4.99 -18.48
CA LEU A 251 7.79 5.28 -17.81
C LEU A 251 8.37 4.07 -17.07
N ARG A 252 7.63 2.96 -16.97
CA ARG A 252 8.04 1.76 -16.25
C ARG A 252 9.46 1.29 -16.57
N PRO A 253 9.94 1.23 -17.84
CA PRO A 253 11.32 0.79 -18.12
C PRO A 253 12.39 1.66 -17.43
N ALA A 254 12.12 2.94 -17.23
CA ALA A 254 13.02 3.85 -16.52
C ALA A 254 12.83 3.80 -14.99
N LEU A 255 11.61 3.56 -14.51
CA LEU A 255 11.30 3.55 -13.08
C LEU A 255 11.60 2.21 -12.40
N ALA A 256 11.40 1.09 -13.08
CA ALA A 256 11.56 -0.26 -12.53
C ALA A 256 12.94 -0.50 -11.86
N PRO A 257 14.09 -0.11 -12.46
CA PRO A 257 15.39 -0.30 -11.81
C PRO A 257 15.56 0.46 -10.48
N LEU A 258 14.78 1.52 -10.27
CA LEU A 258 14.76 2.29 -9.02
C LEU A 258 13.80 1.67 -8.00
N VAL A 259 12.64 1.21 -8.47
CA VAL A 259 11.57 0.62 -7.64
C VAL A 259 11.94 -0.76 -7.14
N ASP A 260 12.49 -1.62 -7.99
CA ASP A 260 12.70 -3.04 -7.70
C ASP A 260 13.82 -3.29 -6.68
N ARG A 261 14.40 -2.22 -6.13
CA ARG A 261 15.43 -2.27 -5.10
C ARG A 261 14.78 -2.63 -3.76
N GLY A 262 15.30 -3.65 -3.08
CA GLY A 262 14.96 -3.97 -1.69
C GLY A 262 15.58 -3.02 -0.65
N ARG A 263 16.16 -1.89 -1.09
CA ARG A 263 16.91 -0.95 -0.25
C ARG A 263 16.63 0.51 -0.64
N PRO A 264 16.76 1.47 0.31
CA PRO A 264 16.57 2.88 0.02
C PRO A 264 17.44 3.38 -1.14
N LEU A 265 16.96 4.40 -1.87
CA LEU A 265 17.78 5.08 -2.87
C LEU A 265 19.01 5.73 -2.22
N PRO A 266 20.19 5.68 -2.87
CA PRO A 266 21.35 6.43 -2.41
C PRO A 266 21.04 7.93 -2.30
N THR A 267 21.64 8.64 -1.35
CA THR A 267 21.43 10.08 -1.14
C THR A 267 21.63 10.90 -2.42
N ALA A 268 22.66 10.57 -3.21
CA ALA A 268 22.92 11.22 -4.50
C ALA A 268 21.75 11.07 -5.49
N ALA A 269 21.13 9.89 -5.55
CA ALA A 269 19.98 9.64 -6.42
C ALA A 269 18.74 10.42 -5.95
N LYS A 270 18.52 10.52 -4.62
CA LYS A 270 17.46 11.35 -4.05
C LYS A 270 17.65 12.83 -4.41
N MET A 271 18.88 13.34 -4.31
CA MET A 271 19.22 14.72 -4.69
C MET A 271 19.01 15.00 -6.17
N ALA A 272 19.44 14.08 -7.05
CA ALA A 272 19.24 14.22 -8.49
C ALA A 272 17.74 14.27 -8.87
N ALA A 273 16.92 13.42 -8.25
CA ALA A 273 15.47 13.42 -8.46
C ALA A 273 14.83 14.75 -8.01
N ALA A 274 15.23 15.28 -6.85
CA ALA A 274 14.74 16.57 -6.36
C ALA A 274 15.09 17.73 -7.31
N LEU A 275 16.33 17.75 -7.83
CA LEU A 275 16.77 18.74 -8.81
C LEU A 275 16.03 18.64 -10.14
N ALA A 276 15.72 17.42 -10.61
CA ALA A 276 14.95 17.22 -11.84
C ALA A 276 13.52 17.77 -11.71
N VAL A 277 12.87 17.57 -10.56
CA VAL A 277 11.54 18.14 -10.28
C VAL A 277 11.60 19.67 -10.23
N ALA A 278 12.59 20.23 -9.55
CA ALA A 278 12.78 21.69 -9.47
C ALA A 278 13.06 22.30 -10.85
N GLY A 279 13.92 21.67 -11.66
CA GLY A 279 14.25 22.11 -13.01
C GLY A 279 13.07 22.02 -13.98
N GLY A 280 12.28 20.93 -13.92
CA GLY A 280 11.05 20.79 -14.71
C GLY A 280 9.99 21.84 -14.33
N GLY A 281 9.81 22.11 -13.03
CA GLY A 281 8.93 23.17 -12.54
C GLY A 281 9.36 24.56 -13.02
N TRP A 282 10.66 24.84 -13.01
CA TRP A 282 11.21 26.11 -13.51
C TRP A 282 10.99 26.29 -15.01
N LEU A 283 11.19 25.25 -15.82
CA LEU A 283 10.95 25.29 -17.26
C LEU A 283 9.47 25.54 -17.61
N LEU A 284 8.54 24.92 -16.86
CA LEU A 284 7.10 25.14 -17.05
C LEU A 284 6.67 26.56 -16.67
N LEU A 285 7.20 27.11 -15.57
CA LEU A 285 6.94 28.50 -15.16
C LEU A 285 7.49 29.48 -16.19
N ARG A 286 8.71 29.25 -16.69
CA ARG A 286 9.32 30.07 -17.74
C ARG A 286 8.53 30.02 -19.06
N GLY A 287 7.99 28.85 -19.42
CA GLY A 287 7.13 28.68 -20.59
C GLY A 287 5.82 29.46 -20.48
N ARG A 288 5.20 29.52 -19.29
CA ARG A 288 4.00 30.33 -19.04
C ARG A 288 4.27 31.83 -19.14
N VAL A 289 5.33 32.32 -18.50
CA VAL A 289 5.71 33.75 -18.57
C VAL A 289 5.96 34.18 -20.01
N SER A 290 6.72 33.38 -20.78
CA SER A 290 6.97 33.67 -22.19
C SER A 290 5.69 33.67 -23.04
N SER A 291 4.70 32.85 -22.70
CA SER A 291 3.41 32.83 -23.40
C SER A 291 2.53 34.05 -23.10
N GLU A 292 2.58 34.57 -21.87
CA GLU A 292 1.87 35.80 -21.47
C GLU A 292 2.51 37.04 -22.08
N GLU A 293 3.83 37.16 -22.04
CA GLU A 293 4.58 38.25 -22.69
C GLU A 293 4.30 38.33 -24.21
N LYS A 294 4.22 37.15 -24.87
CA LYS A 294 3.90 37.08 -26.29
C LYS A 294 2.47 37.54 -26.58
N LYS A 295 1.52 37.17 -25.70
CA LYS A 295 0.11 37.56 -25.82
C LYS A 295 -0.07 39.07 -25.62
N GLU A 296 0.63 39.67 -24.67
CA GLU A 296 0.64 41.13 -24.46
C GLU A 296 1.26 41.87 -25.64
N ALA A 297 2.38 41.37 -26.17
CA ALA A 297 3.03 41.95 -27.35
C ALA A 297 2.14 41.88 -28.61
N ASP A 298 1.42 40.78 -28.81
CA ASP A 298 0.48 40.62 -29.92
C ASP A 298 -0.74 41.53 -29.77
N GLN A 299 -1.25 41.72 -28.55
CA GLN A 299 -2.33 42.68 -28.25
C GLN A 299 -1.90 44.14 -28.48
N ALA A 300 -0.69 44.50 -28.06
CA ALA A 300 -0.14 45.84 -28.28
C ALA A 300 0.06 46.15 -29.77
N LYS A 301 0.52 45.17 -30.56
CA LYS A 301 0.62 45.30 -32.03
C LYS A 301 -0.73 45.44 -32.70
N ALA A 302 -1.73 44.67 -32.27
CA ALA A 302 -3.09 44.78 -32.80
C ALA A 302 -3.71 46.15 -32.51
N ALA A 303 -3.48 46.72 -31.32
CA ALA A 303 -3.94 48.05 -30.94
C ALA A 303 -3.25 49.19 -31.73
N MET A 304 -1.98 49.02 -32.10
CA MET A 304 -1.26 49.98 -32.95
C MET A 304 -1.72 49.95 -34.42
N GLN A 305 -2.18 48.81 -34.93
CA GLN A 305 -2.67 48.69 -36.31
C GLN A 305 -4.10 49.23 -36.51
N GLN A 306 -4.82 49.53 -35.42
CA GLN A 306 -6.17 50.09 -35.42
C GLN A 306 -6.20 51.62 -35.25
N ARG A 307 -5.04 52.29 -35.23
CA ARG A 307 -4.89 53.76 -35.23
C ARG A 307 -4.34 54.23 -36.57
#